data_AF-A0AAD9RLD0-F1
#
_entry.id   AF-A0AAD9RLD0-F1
#
_cell.length_a   1.000
_cell.length_b   1.000
_cell.length_c   1.000
_cell.angle_alpha   90.00
_cell.angle_beta   90.00
_cell.angle_gamma   90.00
#
_symmetry.space_group_name_H-M   'P 1'
#
loop_
_entity.id
_entity.type
_entity.pdbx_description
1 polymer ?
#
loop_
_entity_poly.entity_id
_entity_poly.type
_entity_poly.pdbx_seq_one_letter_code
_entity_poly.pdbx_strand_id
1 'polypeptide(L)'
;MAITGEKSTNDMELQNQTPEYMLLPKMRFKLSLSEFWGEEELKNSFLDIIKRNNMAPYYQEVCQDLYWEMDTNLYEEMRATNVVTWTELEARNTNSNLEDENTGNWREMLEYACKIGDIERATNICTSVFENTSHSSGIRAEAAFGLFRVAYFKSNVSSMGTAVRNINDLMEVSCKTGSNWCCRNKLKAYEALYCLAIRNFARATSLLLDCIPTFESYELLSFKDVVQYTVLAGMISLSRSELDNRFNNNGILQQALIMECSAYRDYLNSFYDCHYADFFQHLAWIELEMKFDPLLRPHYQYYVREMRIKAYSQLLQAYRTLSLNRMAIEFGVTEEYMEQEMARFIANGRLHCKIDKVSGTVVTVSASGCDRGQSPNATCDRGLIYQNTIKRGDTLLNRLKKLGQPGMAHRVFLNRSGIITKPINNVKQKFKYLLVLDFEATCEKGFTLTPQEIIEFPCMVLDTHDWKVKNVFHKYVRPKVHPDLTPFCTSLTGIIQDMVDDEPHFPVVFSSFCTWLKDNGYFEPLNKSAFVTCGNWDLKIMLPNQCAIDNLPVPQEFKQWINLKDTFCEFYHYFPRGLVDMLSHLKLPMIGRLHSGISDTENMVRIIQVLSAMHKPEFKITNKLDEKKTLP
;
A
#
# COMPACT_ATOMS: atom_id res chain seq x y z
N MET A 1 44.80 -14.17 46.47
CA MET A 1 44.80 -14.78 45.13
C MET A 1 43.63 -15.73 45.05
N ALA A 2 42.84 -15.65 43.98
CA ALA A 2 41.70 -16.50 43.61
C ALA A 2 40.37 -16.30 44.36
N ILE A 3 39.61 -15.26 43.96
CA ILE A 3 38.13 -15.32 43.87
C ILE A 3 37.69 -14.45 42.67
N THR A 4 37.88 -14.96 41.44
CA THR A 4 37.27 -14.40 40.21
C THR A 4 37.16 -15.54 39.21
N GLY A 5 36.04 -16.28 39.23
CA GLY A 5 35.90 -17.47 38.37
C GLY A 5 34.50 -18.02 38.17
N GLU A 6 33.43 -17.23 38.39
CA GLU A 6 32.04 -17.73 38.23
C GLU A 6 31.12 -16.83 37.39
N LYS A 7 31.62 -15.74 36.78
CA LYS A 7 30.79 -14.82 35.96
C LYS A 7 30.66 -15.19 34.47
N SER A 8 31.32 -16.24 33.96
CA SER A 8 31.45 -16.43 32.50
C SER A 8 30.49 -17.44 31.85
N THR A 9 29.67 -18.19 32.60
CA THR A 9 28.79 -19.22 32.02
C THR A 9 27.34 -18.78 31.84
N ASN A 10 26.79 -17.95 32.75
CA ASN A 10 25.41 -17.46 32.62
C ASN A 10 25.24 -16.34 31.57
N ASP A 11 26.29 -15.57 31.25
CA ASP A 11 26.21 -14.47 30.28
C ASP A 11 26.19 -14.97 28.81
N MET A 12 26.72 -16.16 28.52
CA MET A 12 26.68 -16.72 27.15
C MET A 12 25.31 -17.30 26.78
N GLU A 13 24.50 -17.71 27.76
CA GLU A 13 23.11 -18.16 27.50
C GLU A 13 22.14 -16.98 27.32
N LEU A 14 22.40 -15.83 27.95
CA LEU A 14 21.63 -14.59 27.75
C LEU A 14 21.91 -13.90 26.41
N GLN A 15 23.10 -14.09 25.81
CA GLN A 15 23.47 -13.46 24.53
C GLN A 15 22.71 -13.99 23.31
N ASN A 16 22.06 -15.16 23.42
CA ASN A 16 21.31 -15.79 22.33
C ASN A 16 19.78 -15.63 22.46
N GLN A 17 19.30 -14.81 23.41
CA GLN A 17 17.88 -14.56 23.58
C GLN A 17 17.47 -13.21 22.98
N THR A 18 16.41 -13.23 22.18
CA THR A 18 15.82 -12.00 21.65
C THR A 18 15.33 -11.11 22.78
N PRO A 19 15.60 -9.80 22.74
CA PRO A 19 15.07 -8.89 23.75
C PRO A 19 13.55 -8.97 23.80
N GLU A 20 12.98 -9.10 25.01
CA GLU A 20 11.53 -9.27 25.19
C GLU A 20 10.72 -8.14 24.56
N TYR A 21 11.27 -6.93 24.49
CA TYR A 21 10.60 -5.77 23.89
C TYR A 21 10.39 -5.92 22.37
N MET A 22 11.12 -6.80 21.68
CA MET A 22 10.94 -7.05 20.24
C MET A 22 9.68 -7.89 19.94
N LEU A 23 9.12 -8.56 20.95
CA LEU A 23 7.84 -9.26 20.86
C LEU A 23 6.65 -8.32 21.02
N LEU A 24 6.84 -7.17 21.70
CA LEU A 24 5.78 -6.21 21.98
C LEU A 24 5.10 -5.64 20.73
N PRO A 25 5.79 -5.28 19.63
CA PRO A 25 5.13 -4.83 18.40
C PRO A 25 4.13 -5.84 17.84
N LYS A 26 4.48 -7.14 17.83
CA LYS A 26 3.59 -8.22 17.39
C LYS A 26 2.35 -8.32 18.30
N MET A 27 2.55 -8.26 19.62
CA MET A 27 1.46 -8.30 20.60
C MET A 27 0.56 -7.06 20.56
N ARG A 28 1.14 -5.86 20.50
CA ARG A 28 0.42 -4.57 20.35
C ARG A 28 -0.48 -4.60 19.13
N PHE A 29 0.02 -5.13 18.02
CA PHE A 29 -0.76 -5.26 16.80
C PHE A 29 -1.89 -6.29 16.91
N LYS A 30 -1.64 -7.44 17.52
CA LYS A 30 -2.71 -8.41 17.84
C LYS A 30 -3.80 -7.78 18.70
N LEU A 31 -3.45 -7.00 19.72
CA LEU A 31 -4.42 -6.30 20.57
C LEU A 31 -5.18 -5.19 19.83
N SER A 32 -4.59 -4.57 18.80
CA SER A 32 -5.28 -3.57 17.98
C SER A 32 -6.40 -4.15 17.10
N LEU A 33 -6.40 -5.47 16.89
CA LEU A 33 -7.41 -6.16 16.08
C LEU A 33 -8.72 -6.34 16.83
N SER A 34 -9.84 -6.05 16.15
CA SER A 34 -11.20 -6.21 16.70
C SER A 34 -11.51 -7.63 17.20
N GLU A 35 -10.83 -8.64 16.66
CA GLU A 35 -10.99 -10.05 17.05
C GLU A 35 -10.46 -10.33 18.47
N PHE A 36 -9.52 -9.53 18.98
CA PHE A 36 -8.81 -9.78 20.24
C PHE A 36 -9.10 -8.75 21.34
N TRP A 37 -10.08 -7.86 21.16
CA TRP A 37 -10.41 -6.83 22.16
C TRP A 37 -10.87 -7.40 23.52
N GLY A 38 -11.26 -8.67 23.57
CA GLY A 38 -11.72 -9.37 24.79
C GLY A 38 -10.71 -10.33 25.43
N GLU A 39 -9.50 -10.51 24.88
CA GLU A 39 -8.51 -11.43 25.46
C GLU A 39 -7.72 -10.77 26.60
N GLU A 40 -8.21 -10.95 27.83
CA GLU A 40 -7.56 -10.42 29.03
C GLU A 40 -6.19 -11.07 29.31
N GLU A 41 -5.97 -12.34 28.94
CA GLU A 41 -4.68 -13.02 29.11
C GLU A 41 -3.56 -12.38 28.26
N LEU A 42 -3.88 -12.02 27.01
CA LEU A 42 -2.94 -11.35 26.12
C LEU A 42 -2.62 -9.93 26.63
N LYS A 43 -3.64 -9.24 27.16
CA LYS A 43 -3.47 -7.92 27.79
C LYS A 43 -2.61 -8.00 29.06
N ASN A 44 -2.84 -8.98 29.93
CA ASN A 44 -2.09 -9.16 31.17
C ASN A 44 -0.63 -9.51 30.90
N SER A 45 -0.37 -10.47 30.00
CA SER A 45 1.00 -10.81 29.60
C SER A 45 1.74 -9.63 28.97
N PHE A 46 1.06 -8.80 28.18
CA PHE A 46 1.62 -7.58 27.61
C PHE A 46 1.95 -6.54 28.69
N LEU A 47 1.04 -6.30 29.64
CA LEU A 47 1.27 -5.38 30.76
C LEU A 47 2.38 -5.87 31.71
N ASP A 48 2.52 -7.18 31.92
CA ASP A 48 3.57 -7.74 32.75
C ASP A 48 4.97 -7.50 32.15
N ILE A 49 5.10 -7.58 30.83
CA ILE A 49 6.37 -7.25 30.13
C ILE A 49 6.68 -5.75 30.27
N ILE A 50 5.67 -4.88 30.16
CA ILE A 50 5.84 -3.43 30.36
C ILE A 50 6.31 -3.12 31.78
N LYS A 51 5.69 -3.76 32.78
CA LYS A 51 6.04 -3.60 34.21
C LYS A 51 7.45 -4.10 34.50
N ARG A 52 7.83 -5.28 33.99
CA ARG A 52 9.19 -5.84 34.19
C ARG A 52 10.29 -4.94 33.62
N ASN A 53 10.01 -4.25 32.53
CA ASN A 53 10.99 -3.42 31.82
C ASN A 53 10.85 -1.91 32.12
N ASN A 54 9.93 -1.51 33.00
CA ASN A 54 9.61 -0.11 33.33
C ASN A 54 9.37 0.76 32.08
N MET A 55 8.59 0.29 31.11
CA MET A 55 8.43 0.96 29.81
C MET A 55 7.43 2.13 29.86
N ALA A 56 7.75 3.19 30.60
CA ALA A 56 6.84 4.33 30.79
C ALA A 56 6.47 5.06 29.48
N PRO A 57 7.42 5.49 28.62
CA PRO A 57 7.08 6.20 27.37
C PRO A 57 6.20 5.36 26.44
N TYR A 58 6.52 4.06 26.33
CA TYR A 58 5.77 3.13 25.50
C TYR A 58 4.37 2.85 26.05
N TYR A 59 4.22 2.73 27.37
CA TYR A 59 2.91 2.54 28.00
C TYR A 59 1.96 3.69 27.67
N GLN A 60 2.45 4.93 27.69
CA GLN A 60 1.67 6.10 27.32
C GLN A 60 1.22 6.04 25.84
N GLU A 61 2.13 5.71 24.91
CA GLU A 61 1.76 5.55 23.49
C GLU A 61 0.72 4.44 23.30
N VAL A 62 0.86 3.31 23.98
CA VAL A 62 -0.06 2.18 23.84
C VAL A 62 -1.43 2.48 24.43
N CYS A 63 -1.51 3.12 25.59
CA CYS A 63 -2.79 3.55 26.17
C CYS A 63 -3.54 4.51 25.25
N GLN A 64 -2.83 5.41 24.56
CA GLN A 64 -3.43 6.30 23.56
C GLN A 64 -3.95 5.54 22.34
N ASP A 65 -3.14 4.63 21.79
CA ASP A 65 -3.48 3.89 20.57
C ASP A 65 -4.58 2.85 20.75
N LEU A 66 -4.60 2.16 21.89
CA LEU A 66 -5.56 1.10 22.21
C LEU A 66 -6.77 1.62 23.01
N TYR A 67 -6.84 2.93 23.27
CA TYR A 67 -7.88 3.58 24.08
C TYR A 67 -8.05 2.94 25.47
N TRP A 68 -6.95 2.55 26.11
CA TRP A 68 -6.97 1.99 27.46
C TRP A 68 -6.88 3.09 28.51
N GLU A 69 -7.59 2.91 29.63
CA GLU A 69 -7.44 3.77 30.80
C GLU A 69 -6.01 3.62 31.36
N MET A 70 -5.33 4.76 31.49
CA MET A 70 -3.95 4.83 31.94
C MET A 70 -3.90 4.87 33.47
N ASP A 71 -3.17 3.93 34.08
CA ASP A 71 -2.87 3.98 35.51
C ASP A 71 -1.76 5.01 35.76
N THR A 72 -2.14 6.17 36.31
CA THR A 72 -1.24 7.29 36.56
C THR A 72 -0.19 6.97 37.62
N ASN A 73 -0.53 6.16 38.63
CA ASN A 73 0.39 5.85 39.72
C ASN A 73 1.51 4.94 39.24
N LEU A 74 1.15 3.89 38.50
CA LEU A 74 2.12 2.96 37.89
C LEU A 74 3.04 3.69 36.89
N TYR A 75 2.48 4.60 36.07
CA TYR A 75 3.26 5.38 35.12
C TYR A 75 4.30 6.28 35.81
N GLU A 76 3.91 6.96 36.90
CA GLU A 76 4.83 7.83 37.65
C GLU A 76 5.94 7.05 38.35
N GLU A 77 5.64 5.88 38.92
CA GLU A 77 6.63 4.99 39.53
C GLU A 77 7.67 4.54 38.49
N MET A 78 7.22 4.02 37.35
CA MET A 78 8.12 3.61 36.26
C MET A 78 8.96 4.77 35.74
N ARG A 79 8.36 5.96 35.59
CA ARG A 79 9.08 7.17 35.13
C ARG A 79 10.14 7.60 36.14
N ALA A 80 9.85 7.55 37.44
CA ALA A 80 10.80 7.91 38.48
C ALA A 80 12.02 6.97 38.47
N THR A 81 11.79 5.66 38.39
CA THR A 81 12.87 4.67 38.26
C THR A 81 13.72 4.93 37.02
N ASN A 82 13.09 5.21 35.88
CA ASN A 82 13.79 5.45 34.62
C ASN A 82 14.68 6.71 34.66
N VAL A 83 14.21 7.78 35.29
CA VAL A 83 15.01 9.01 35.44
C VAL A 83 16.26 8.73 36.28
N VAL A 84 16.12 8.02 37.40
CA VAL A 84 17.26 7.68 38.27
C VAL A 84 18.30 6.86 37.49
N THR A 85 17.89 5.76 36.87
CA THR A 85 18.81 4.89 36.12
C THR A 85 19.42 5.59 34.90
N TRP A 86 18.68 6.49 34.25
CA TRP A 86 19.21 7.31 33.15
C TRP A 86 20.31 8.26 33.63
N THR A 87 20.09 8.97 34.74
CA THR A 87 21.10 9.87 35.30
C THR A 87 22.37 9.14 35.74
N GLU A 88 22.24 7.92 36.26
CA GLU A 88 23.38 7.07 36.58
C GLU A 88 24.18 6.64 35.34
N LEU A 89 23.50 6.34 34.23
CA LEU A 89 24.14 6.00 32.96
C LEU A 89 24.85 7.20 32.33
N GLU A 90 24.24 8.39 32.38
CA GLU A 90 24.87 9.63 31.93
C GLU A 90 26.12 9.94 32.76
N ALA A 91 26.05 9.82 34.09
CA ALA A 91 27.19 10.04 34.97
C ALA A 91 28.33 9.04 34.72
N ARG A 92 28.01 7.78 34.42
CA ARG A 92 29.00 6.77 34.02
C ARG A 92 29.67 7.11 32.70
N ASN A 93 28.92 7.63 31.74
CA ASN A 93 29.46 8.05 30.43
C ASN A 93 30.37 9.28 30.52
N THR A 94 30.14 10.19 31.48
CA THR A 94 31.01 11.36 31.70
C THR A 94 32.31 11.03 32.44
N ASN A 95 32.31 9.98 33.26
CA ASN A 95 33.46 9.62 34.12
C ASN A 95 34.51 8.73 33.43
N SER A 96 34.23 8.16 32.26
CA SER A 96 35.14 7.28 31.50
C SER A 96 36.26 8.02 30.73
N ASN A 97 36.62 9.24 31.14
CA ASN A 97 37.49 10.16 30.42
C ASN A 97 39.00 10.01 30.69
N LEU A 98 39.54 8.81 30.95
CA LEU A 98 40.99 8.70 31.19
C LEU A 98 41.79 7.71 30.35
N GLU A 99 41.27 6.60 29.80
CA GLU A 99 42.14 5.69 29.00
C GLU A 99 41.52 5.02 27.75
N ASP A 100 40.20 5.09 27.50
CA ASP A 100 39.56 4.43 26.33
C ASP A 100 38.68 5.40 25.50
N GLU A 101 39.30 6.28 24.71
CA GLU A 101 38.60 7.24 23.83
C GLU A 101 37.75 6.60 22.70
N ASN A 102 37.78 5.26 22.53
CA ASN A 102 37.13 4.58 21.39
C ASN A 102 35.88 3.76 21.72
N THR A 103 35.44 3.70 22.98
CA THR A 103 34.24 2.92 23.34
C THR A 103 33.41 3.64 24.39
N GLY A 104 32.84 4.79 24.03
CA GLY A 104 31.83 5.44 24.88
C GLY A 104 30.68 4.49 25.20
N ASN A 105 30.08 4.61 26.38
CA ASN A 105 28.96 3.79 26.88
C ASN A 105 27.65 3.98 26.10
N TRP A 106 27.71 4.53 24.88
CA TRP A 106 26.55 4.77 24.02
C TRP A 106 25.77 3.49 23.71
N ARG A 107 26.44 2.32 23.68
CA ARG A 107 25.77 1.01 23.49
C ARG A 107 24.84 0.69 24.66
N GLU A 108 25.30 0.86 25.89
CA GLU A 108 24.47 0.63 27.09
C GLU A 108 23.32 1.63 27.16
N MET A 109 23.59 2.90 26.83
CA MET A 109 22.56 3.94 26.76
C MET A 109 21.51 3.64 25.67
N LEU A 110 21.94 3.17 24.51
CA LEU A 110 21.05 2.79 23.41
C LEU A 110 20.20 1.56 23.78
N GLU A 111 20.81 0.52 24.33
CA GLU A 111 20.07 -0.68 24.72
C GLU A 111 19.07 -0.37 25.83
N TYR A 112 19.44 0.49 26.78
CA TYR A 112 18.52 0.96 27.80
C TYR A 112 17.39 1.81 27.21
N ALA A 113 17.67 2.72 26.27
CA ALA A 113 16.66 3.51 25.56
C ALA A 113 15.68 2.62 24.76
N CYS A 114 16.19 1.58 24.09
CA CYS A 114 15.38 0.57 23.42
C CYS A 114 14.52 -0.23 24.43
N LYS A 115 15.09 -0.59 25.58
CA LYS A 115 14.39 -1.34 26.63
C LYS A 115 13.21 -0.56 27.22
N ILE A 116 13.35 0.74 27.45
CA ILE A 116 12.24 1.60 27.94
C ILE A 116 11.24 1.96 26.82
N GLY A 117 11.61 1.75 25.56
CA GLY A 117 10.81 2.12 24.39
C GLY A 117 10.79 3.63 24.12
N ASP A 118 11.83 4.37 24.54
CA ASP A 118 11.97 5.81 24.22
C ASP A 118 12.61 5.95 22.83
N ILE A 119 11.73 6.06 21.85
CA ILE A 119 12.11 6.03 20.44
C ILE A 119 12.89 7.29 20.05
N GLU A 120 12.52 8.45 20.57
CA GLU A 120 13.16 9.72 20.20
C GLU A 120 14.60 9.79 20.69
N ARG A 121 14.83 9.43 21.97
CA ARG A 121 16.19 9.37 22.52
C ARG A 121 17.05 8.33 21.80
N ALA A 122 16.50 7.14 21.54
CA ALA A 122 17.21 6.10 20.81
C ALA A 122 17.61 6.57 19.40
N THR A 123 16.70 7.25 18.67
CA THR A 123 17.04 7.79 17.34
C THR A 123 18.15 8.82 17.41
N ASN A 124 18.11 9.76 18.36
CA ASN A 124 19.10 10.83 18.48
C ASN A 124 20.50 10.30 18.82
N ILE A 125 20.58 9.29 19.70
CA ILE A 125 21.84 8.61 20.02
C ILE A 125 22.39 7.94 18.76
N CYS A 126 21.59 7.16 18.04
CA CYS A 126 22.08 6.49 16.84
C CYS A 126 22.48 7.47 15.72
N THR A 127 21.74 8.57 15.51
CA THR A 127 22.09 9.57 14.48
C THR A 127 23.39 10.29 14.82
N SER A 128 23.58 10.70 16.08
CA SER A 128 24.82 11.35 16.51
C SER A 128 26.05 10.44 16.29
N VAL A 129 25.96 9.16 16.65
CA VAL A 129 27.05 8.19 16.43
C VAL A 129 27.28 7.91 14.94
N PHE A 130 26.23 7.91 14.13
CA PHE A 130 26.34 7.66 12.69
C PHE A 130 27.00 8.82 11.92
N GLU A 131 26.67 10.06 12.30
CA GLU A 131 27.20 11.30 11.71
C GLU A 131 28.66 11.56 12.09
N ASN A 132 29.08 11.11 13.27
CA ASN A 132 30.46 11.23 13.73
C ASN A 132 31.42 10.41 12.85
N THR A 133 32.12 11.09 11.94
CA THR A 133 33.08 10.47 11.01
C THR A 133 34.35 9.93 11.67
N SER A 134 34.61 10.30 12.93
CA SER A 134 35.75 9.82 13.72
C SER A 134 35.61 8.35 14.13
N HIS A 135 34.38 7.82 14.19
CA HIS A 135 34.15 6.43 14.56
C HIS A 135 34.45 5.46 13.41
N SER A 136 34.85 4.24 13.77
CA SER A 136 35.10 3.16 12.80
C SER A 136 33.83 2.82 12.00
N SER A 137 34.02 2.28 10.79
CA SER A 137 32.89 1.86 9.93
C SER A 137 32.00 0.79 10.60
N GLY A 138 32.57 -0.05 11.47
CA GLY A 138 31.82 -1.03 12.25
C GLY A 138 30.89 -0.39 13.28
N ILE A 139 31.38 0.59 14.05
CA ILE A 139 30.56 1.32 15.04
C ILE A 139 29.44 2.10 14.35
N ARG A 140 29.74 2.73 13.21
CA ARG A 140 28.72 3.44 12.41
C ARG A 140 27.67 2.47 11.84
N ALA A 141 28.07 1.26 11.46
CA ALA A 141 27.14 0.21 11.03
C ALA A 141 26.25 -0.28 12.19
N GLU A 142 26.81 -0.49 13.38
CA GLU A 142 26.04 -0.82 14.60
C GLU A 142 24.99 0.24 14.93
N ALA A 143 25.35 1.53 14.88
CA ALA A 143 24.40 2.62 15.08
C ALA A 143 23.28 2.61 14.03
N ALA A 144 23.60 2.29 12.77
CA ALA A 144 22.61 2.15 11.71
C ALA A 144 21.70 0.91 11.88
N PHE A 145 22.22 -0.21 12.41
CA PHE A 145 21.39 -1.34 12.84
C PHE A 145 20.44 -0.95 13.98
N GLY A 146 20.89 -0.13 14.92
CA GLY A 146 20.04 0.48 15.96
C GLY A 146 18.89 1.31 15.38
N LEU A 147 19.17 2.18 14.39
CA LEU A 147 18.13 2.93 13.67
C LEU A 147 17.10 2.02 13.00
N PHE A 148 17.56 0.89 12.43
CA PHE A 148 16.65 -0.09 11.84
C PHE A 148 15.76 -0.75 12.90
N ARG A 149 16.32 -1.16 14.04
CA ARG A 149 15.55 -1.77 15.15
C ARG A 149 14.44 -0.82 15.63
N VAL A 150 14.78 0.45 15.81
CA VAL A 150 13.81 1.48 16.20
C VAL A 150 12.74 1.69 15.12
N ALA A 151 13.13 1.71 13.84
CA ALA A 151 12.18 1.81 12.73
C ALA A 151 11.24 0.60 12.64
N TYR A 152 11.76 -0.62 12.89
CA TYR A 152 10.98 -1.85 12.95
C TYR A 152 9.98 -1.82 14.11
N PHE A 153 10.38 -1.33 15.29
CA PHE A 153 9.49 -1.18 16.43
C PHE A 153 8.28 -0.27 16.15
N LYS A 154 8.49 0.83 15.40
CA LYS A 154 7.41 1.70 14.89
C LYS A 154 6.68 1.18 13.65
N SER A 155 7.07 0.02 13.11
CA SER A 155 6.58 -0.52 11.83
C SER A 155 6.72 0.45 10.64
N ASN A 156 7.76 1.31 10.64
CA ASN A 156 8.01 2.27 9.56
C ASN A 156 8.95 1.71 8.49
N VAL A 157 8.37 1.16 7.42
CA VAL A 157 9.08 0.52 6.30
C VAL A 157 10.00 1.50 5.54
N SER A 158 9.67 2.79 5.47
CA SER A 158 10.47 3.78 4.73
C SER A 158 11.80 4.08 5.45
N SER A 159 11.74 4.25 6.76
CA SER A 159 12.93 4.45 7.60
C SER A 159 13.81 3.19 7.61
N MET A 160 13.22 1.99 7.65
CA MET A 160 13.95 0.73 7.50
C MET A 160 14.73 0.68 6.18
N GLY A 161 14.10 1.06 5.06
CA GLY A 161 14.76 1.10 3.75
C GLY A 161 15.87 2.14 3.64
N THR A 162 15.81 3.22 4.43
CA THR A 162 16.88 4.23 4.50
C THR A 162 18.06 3.71 5.32
N ALA A 163 17.81 3.08 6.46
CA ALA A 163 18.85 2.44 7.27
C ALA A 163 19.60 1.35 6.49
N VAL A 164 18.90 0.47 5.77
CA VAL A 164 19.53 -0.58 4.95
C VAL A 164 20.40 -0.01 3.83
N ARG A 165 19.96 1.09 3.18
CA ARG A 165 20.77 1.78 2.16
C ARG A 165 22.03 2.38 2.76
N ASN A 166 21.90 3.09 3.88
CA ASN A 166 23.04 3.67 4.59
C ASN A 166 24.06 2.60 5.00
N ILE A 167 23.61 1.43 5.47
CA ILE A 167 24.51 0.32 5.82
C ILE A 167 25.18 -0.25 4.58
N ASN A 168 24.43 -0.47 3.49
CA ASN A 168 25.01 -0.95 2.23
C ASN A 168 26.08 0.02 1.69
N ASP A 169 25.82 1.32 1.70
CA ASP A 169 26.78 2.35 1.25
C ASP A 169 28.06 2.31 2.10
N LEU A 170 27.95 2.17 3.44
CA LEU A 170 29.10 2.00 4.32
C LEU A 170 29.87 0.70 4.05
N MET A 171 29.15 -0.38 3.74
CA MET A 171 29.75 -1.68 3.44
C MET A 171 30.46 -1.70 2.09
N GLU A 172 29.95 -1.02 1.06
CA GLU A 172 30.62 -0.87 -0.22
C GLU A 172 31.95 -0.11 -0.10
N VAL A 173 31.98 0.94 0.73
CA VAL A 173 33.23 1.68 1.02
C VAL A 173 34.25 0.82 1.77
N SER A 174 33.79 0.00 2.72
CA SER A 174 34.65 -0.89 3.52
C SER A 174 35.00 -2.22 2.85
N CYS A 175 34.42 -2.56 1.70
CA CYS A 175 34.74 -3.77 0.94
C CYS A 175 36.23 -3.87 0.55
N LYS A 176 36.94 -2.75 0.45
CA LYS A 176 38.37 -2.70 0.10
C LYS A 176 39.31 -3.11 1.23
N THR A 177 38.83 -3.13 2.48
CA THR A 177 39.67 -3.36 3.68
C THR A 177 39.42 -4.69 4.38
N GLY A 178 38.49 -5.53 3.91
CA GLY A 178 38.30 -6.92 4.35
C GLY A 178 37.79 -7.13 5.79
N SER A 179 37.62 -6.08 6.59
CA SER A 179 37.55 -6.19 8.06
C SER A 179 36.16 -6.47 8.67
N ASN A 180 35.07 -6.55 7.90
CA ASN A 180 33.69 -6.53 8.45
C ASN A 180 32.83 -7.75 8.02
N TRP A 181 33.28 -8.97 8.29
CA TRP A 181 32.51 -10.19 7.95
C TRP A 181 31.21 -10.35 8.77
N CYS A 182 31.28 -10.20 10.10
CA CYS A 182 30.10 -10.32 10.99
C CYS A 182 29.00 -9.32 10.64
N CYS A 183 29.34 -8.05 10.39
CA CYS A 183 28.37 -7.03 9.99
C CYS A 183 27.64 -7.37 8.68
N ARG A 184 28.30 -8.05 7.74
CA ARG A 184 27.67 -8.50 6.49
C ARG A 184 26.65 -9.60 6.73
N ASN A 185 26.94 -10.55 7.64
CA ASN A 185 25.99 -11.59 7.99
C ASN A 185 24.77 -11.01 8.71
N LYS A 186 24.98 -10.08 9.65
CA LYS A 186 23.88 -9.33 10.27
C LYS A 186 23.06 -8.58 9.23
N LEU A 187 23.71 -7.88 8.29
CA LEU A 187 23.03 -7.15 7.22
C LEU A 187 22.08 -8.02 6.40
N LYS A 188 22.44 -9.28 6.11
CA LYS A 188 21.56 -10.21 5.37
C LYS A 188 20.22 -10.40 6.07
N ALA A 189 20.21 -10.57 7.40
CA ALA A 189 18.97 -10.73 8.17
C ALA A 189 18.09 -9.47 8.13
N TYR A 190 18.69 -8.30 8.33
CA TYR A 190 17.99 -7.01 8.33
C TYR A 190 17.44 -6.66 6.95
N GLU A 191 18.25 -6.87 5.91
CA GLU A 191 17.87 -6.64 4.52
C GLU A 191 16.78 -7.61 4.08
N ALA A 192 16.85 -8.88 4.49
CA ALA A 192 15.80 -9.85 4.22
C ALA A 192 14.46 -9.43 4.83
N LEU A 193 14.45 -8.97 6.08
CA LEU A 193 13.24 -8.50 6.75
C LEU A 193 12.63 -7.28 6.03
N TYR A 194 13.47 -6.33 5.60
CA TYR A 194 13.03 -5.22 4.76
C TYR A 194 12.48 -5.70 3.41
N CYS A 195 13.12 -6.69 2.78
CA CYS A 195 12.65 -7.27 1.51
C CYS A 195 11.26 -7.91 1.64
N LEU A 196 10.97 -8.59 2.76
CA LEU A 196 9.64 -9.11 3.08
C LEU A 196 8.60 -7.98 3.19
N ALA A 197 8.98 -6.86 3.84
CA ALA A 197 8.12 -5.68 3.99
C ALA A 197 7.74 -5.03 2.65
N ILE A 198 8.59 -5.12 1.62
CA ILE A 198 8.36 -4.53 0.29
C ILE A 198 7.85 -5.55 -0.76
N ARG A 199 7.47 -6.77 -0.35
CA ARG A 199 7.04 -7.89 -1.22
C ARG A 199 8.13 -8.50 -2.12
N ASN A 200 9.40 -8.25 -1.86
CA ASN A 200 10.49 -8.86 -2.62
C ASN A 200 10.91 -10.20 -2.01
N PHE A 201 10.07 -11.21 -2.16
CA PHE A 201 10.29 -12.56 -1.61
C PHE A 201 11.51 -13.25 -2.23
N ALA A 202 11.80 -13.03 -3.52
CA ALA A 202 12.93 -13.69 -4.19
C ALA A 202 14.29 -13.29 -3.59
N ARG A 203 14.51 -11.99 -3.38
CA ARG A 203 15.73 -11.50 -2.71
C ARG A 203 15.76 -11.89 -1.24
N ALA A 204 14.61 -11.83 -0.55
CA ALA A 204 14.52 -12.27 0.84
C ALA A 204 14.94 -13.73 1.00
N THR A 205 14.46 -14.64 0.15
CA THR A 205 14.80 -16.07 0.22
C THR A 205 16.30 -16.31 0.08
N SER A 206 16.97 -15.69 -0.90
CA SER A 206 18.41 -15.88 -1.06
C SER A 206 19.20 -15.40 0.15
N LEU A 207 18.81 -14.26 0.73
CA LEU A 207 19.49 -13.69 1.88
C LEU A 207 19.25 -14.51 3.15
N LEU A 208 18.03 -15.02 3.35
CA LEU A 208 17.67 -15.82 4.52
C LEU A 208 18.33 -17.20 4.49
N LEU A 209 18.35 -17.88 3.34
CA LEU A 209 19.03 -19.18 3.19
C LEU A 209 20.53 -19.07 3.50
N ASP A 210 21.16 -17.98 3.07
CA ASP A 210 22.55 -17.68 3.39
C ASP A 210 22.77 -17.32 4.86
N CYS A 211 21.74 -16.84 5.55
CA CYS A 211 21.81 -16.35 6.93
C CYS A 211 21.65 -17.46 7.97
N ILE A 212 20.87 -18.50 7.68
CA ILE A 212 20.63 -19.64 8.60
C ILE A 212 21.91 -20.26 9.20
N PRO A 213 22.96 -20.62 8.42
CA PRO A 213 24.13 -21.27 9.00
C PRO A 213 25.00 -20.35 9.86
N THR A 214 24.88 -19.03 9.71
CA THR A 214 25.71 -18.02 10.39
C THR A 214 24.85 -17.00 11.13
N PHE A 215 23.70 -17.43 11.64
CA PHE A 215 22.75 -16.52 12.27
C PHE A 215 23.24 -16.02 13.63
N GLU A 216 23.45 -14.71 13.72
CA GLU A 216 23.97 -14.01 14.92
C GLU A 216 23.10 -12.80 15.32
N SER A 217 21.95 -12.58 14.65
CA SER A 217 21.13 -11.36 14.82
C SER A 217 19.97 -11.54 15.80
N TYR A 218 20.26 -12.09 16.98
CA TYR A 218 19.28 -12.27 18.06
C TYR A 218 18.74 -10.94 18.60
N GLU A 219 19.43 -9.82 18.35
CA GLU A 219 18.96 -8.47 18.67
C GLU A 219 17.62 -8.10 17.98
N LEU A 220 17.30 -8.74 16.85
CA LEU A 220 16.14 -8.40 16.02
C LEU A 220 15.10 -9.52 15.96
N LEU A 221 15.53 -10.74 15.66
CA LEU A 221 14.66 -11.89 15.38
C LEU A 221 15.12 -13.11 16.16
N SER A 222 14.16 -13.96 16.53
CA SER A 222 14.49 -15.28 17.05
C SER A 222 14.91 -16.17 15.89
N PHE A 223 15.73 -17.19 16.17
CA PHE A 223 16.10 -18.16 15.14
C PHE A 223 14.84 -18.83 14.54
N LYS A 224 13.84 -19.11 15.39
CA LYS A 224 12.50 -19.56 15.00
C LYS A 224 11.86 -18.66 13.94
N ASP A 225 11.79 -17.35 14.20
CA ASP A 225 11.18 -16.38 13.27
C ASP A 225 11.91 -16.35 11.92
N VAL A 226 13.24 -16.44 11.92
CA VAL A 226 14.05 -16.50 10.69
C VAL A 226 13.71 -17.74 9.87
N VAL A 227 13.62 -18.90 10.51
CA VAL A 227 13.24 -20.15 9.84
C VAL A 227 11.84 -20.05 9.24
N GLN A 228 10.87 -19.51 10.00
CA GLN A 228 9.50 -19.29 9.50
C GLN A 228 9.46 -18.38 8.28
N TYR A 229 10.10 -17.21 8.34
CA TYR A 229 10.17 -16.30 7.20
C TYR A 229 10.90 -16.91 6.00
N THR A 230 11.90 -17.76 6.25
CA THR A 230 12.62 -18.46 5.17
C THR A 230 11.68 -19.41 4.44
N VAL A 231 10.90 -20.22 5.16
CA VAL A 231 9.89 -21.11 4.56
C VAL A 231 8.87 -20.30 3.78
N LEU A 232 8.32 -19.25 4.38
CA LEU A 232 7.30 -18.42 3.72
C LEU A 232 7.83 -17.82 2.41
N ALA A 233 8.99 -17.17 2.44
CA ALA A 233 9.61 -16.55 1.27
C ALA A 233 9.99 -17.60 0.21
N GLY A 234 10.62 -18.69 0.64
CA GLY A 234 11.11 -19.76 -0.22
C GLY A 234 10.00 -20.47 -0.96
N MET A 235 8.88 -20.74 -0.28
CA MET A 235 7.70 -21.39 -0.85
C MET A 235 7.09 -20.62 -2.01
N ILE A 236 7.18 -19.28 -2.02
CA ILE A 236 6.76 -18.49 -3.18
C ILE A 236 7.85 -18.47 -4.24
N SER A 237 9.07 -18.11 -3.87
CA SER A 237 10.09 -17.74 -4.86
C SER A 237 10.74 -18.90 -5.59
N LEU A 238 10.99 -20.03 -4.91
CA LEU A 238 11.81 -21.11 -5.45
C LEU A 238 10.99 -22.07 -6.31
N SER A 239 11.59 -22.59 -7.37
CA SER A 239 11.03 -23.71 -8.13
C SER A 239 11.09 -25.02 -7.33
N ARG A 240 10.35 -26.06 -7.74
CA ARG A 240 10.33 -27.35 -7.03
C ARG A 240 11.71 -27.99 -6.90
N SER A 241 12.53 -27.93 -7.94
CA SER A 241 13.91 -28.44 -7.93
C SER A 241 14.83 -27.63 -7.00
N GLU A 242 14.62 -26.32 -6.92
CA GLU A 242 15.38 -25.46 -6.01
C GLU A 242 14.94 -25.65 -4.56
N LEU A 243 13.64 -25.89 -4.31
CA LEU A 243 13.13 -26.25 -2.99
C LEU A 243 13.80 -27.53 -2.51
N ASP A 244 13.86 -28.59 -3.33
CA ASP A 244 14.53 -29.82 -2.93
C ASP A 244 16.02 -29.60 -2.61
N ASN A 245 16.74 -28.90 -3.49
CA ASN A 245 18.16 -28.63 -3.33
C ASN A 245 18.50 -27.70 -2.16
N ARG A 246 17.65 -26.70 -1.85
CA ARG A 246 17.95 -25.66 -0.85
C ARG A 246 17.28 -25.91 0.50
N PHE A 247 16.13 -26.60 0.52
CA PHE A 247 15.38 -26.89 1.74
C PHE A 247 15.58 -28.32 2.22
N ASN A 248 15.33 -29.33 1.37
CA ASN A 248 15.40 -30.73 1.78
C ASN A 248 16.84 -31.18 2.02
N ASN A 249 17.77 -30.77 1.16
CA ASN A 249 19.20 -31.11 1.31
C ASN A 249 19.92 -30.26 2.38
N ASN A 250 19.28 -29.22 2.93
CA ASN A 250 19.88 -28.39 3.96
C ASN A 250 19.56 -28.96 5.35
N GLY A 251 20.51 -29.72 5.90
CA GLY A 251 20.35 -30.39 7.20
C GLY A 251 20.04 -29.45 8.36
N ILE A 252 20.61 -28.24 8.38
CA ILE A 252 20.39 -27.26 9.46
C ILE A 252 18.94 -26.78 9.47
N LEU A 253 18.42 -26.43 8.29
CA LEU A 253 17.04 -25.97 8.16
C LEU A 253 16.04 -27.07 8.49
N GLN A 254 16.26 -28.30 8.03
CA GLN A 254 15.39 -29.43 8.35
C GLN A 254 15.39 -29.75 9.85
N GLN A 255 16.55 -29.72 10.50
CA GLN A 255 16.65 -29.91 11.94
C GLN A 255 15.86 -28.83 12.70
N ALA A 256 16.01 -27.56 12.31
CA ALA A 256 15.29 -26.45 12.92
C ALA A 256 13.76 -26.58 12.73
N LEU A 257 13.31 -27.01 11.54
CA LEU A 257 11.90 -27.24 11.26
C LEU A 257 11.31 -28.38 12.10
N ILE A 258 12.06 -29.46 12.31
CA ILE A 258 11.63 -30.59 13.13
C ILE A 258 11.52 -30.21 14.60
N MET A 259 12.46 -29.41 15.11
CA MET A 259 12.52 -29.07 16.54
C MET A 259 11.54 -27.96 16.94
N GLU A 260 11.45 -26.88 16.15
CA GLU A 260 10.80 -25.63 16.59
C GLU A 260 9.51 -25.29 15.85
N CYS A 261 9.32 -25.78 14.62
CA CYS A 261 8.28 -25.32 13.70
C CYS A 261 7.62 -26.46 12.90
N SER A 262 6.98 -27.42 13.59
CA SER A 262 6.31 -28.56 12.95
C SER A 262 5.24 -28.15 11.93
N ALA A 263 4.40 -27.16 12.24
CA ALA A 263 3.33 -26.71 11.33
C ALA A 263 3.86 -26.13 10.00
N TYR A 264 4.99 -25.42 10.02
CA TYR A 264 5.63 -24.88 8.81
C TYR A 264 6.28 -26.00 7.99
N ARG A 265 6.80 -27.03 8.65
CA ARG A 265 7.31 -28.24 7.99
C ARG A 265 6.19 -28.99 7.27
N ASP A 266 5.07 -29.20 7.93
CA ASP A 266 3.95 -29.94 7.36
C ASP A 266 3.32 -29.15 6.19
N TYR A 267 3.31 -27.81 6.26
CA TYR A 267 2.99 -26.94 5.13
C TYR A 267 3.95 -27.08 3.92
N LEU A 268 5.26 -27.13 4.18
CA LEU A 268 6.28 -27.35 3.14
C LEU A 268 6.14 -28.74 2.49
N ASN A 269 6.03 -29.78 3.31
CA ASN A 269 5.99 -31.16 2.88
C ASN A 269 4.68 -31.47 2.12
N SER A 270 3.52 -31.00 2.61
CA SER A 270 2.24 -31.18 1.91
C SER A 270 2.27 -30.65 0.47
N PHE A 271 2.91 -29.49 0.25
CA PHE A 271 3.11 -28.95 -1.09
C PHE A 271 4.13 -29.76 -1.93
N TYR A 272 5.25 -30.15 -1.33
CA TYR A 272 6.32 -30.88 -2.02
C TYR A 272 5.88 -32.30 -2.44
N ASP A 273 5.21 -33.01 -1.53
CA ASP A 273 4.68 -34.37 -1.69
C ASP A 273 3.38 -34.39 -2.50
N CYS A 274 2.83 -33.21 -2.85
CA CYS A 274 1.62 -33.03 -3.65
C CYS A 274 0.32 -33.49 -2.94
N HIS A 275 0.27 -33.42 -1.61
CA HIS A 275 -0.95 -33.60 -0.81
C HIS A 275 -1.73 -32.28 -0.74
N TYR A 276 -2.49 -31.98 -1.80
CA TYR A 276 -3.09 -30.65 -1.97
C TYR A 276 -4.24 -30.32 -1.01
N ALA A 277 -5.03 -31.32 -0.59
CA ALA A 277 -6.09 -31.13 0.39
C ALA A 277 -5.53 -30.66 1.75
N ASP A 278 -4.47 -31.31 2.24
CA ASP A 278 -3.80 -30.92 3.47
C ASP A 278 -3.11 -29.57 3.30
N PHE A 279 -2.48 -29.33 2.14
CA PHE A 279 -1.86 -28.04 1.84
C PHE A 279 -2.85 -26.87 1.94
N PHE A 280 -4.12 -27.03 1.52
CA PHE A 280 -5.13 -25.98 1.65
C PHE A 280 -5.49 -25.68 3.12
N GLN A 281 -5.53 -26.71 3.97
CA GLN A 281 -5.75 -26.53 5.41
C GLN A 281 -4.58 -25.78 6.06
N HIS A 282 -3.34 -26.19 5.75
CA HIS A 282 -2.15 -25.50 6.24
C HIS A 282 -2.04 -24.07 5.69
N LEU A 283 -2.41 -23.83 4.43
CA LEU A 283 -2.44 -22.50 3.83
C LEU A 283 -3.43 -21.58 4.53
N ALA A 284 -4.61 -22.10 4.93
CA ALA A 284 -5.59 -21.34 5.71
C ALA A 284 -5.04 -20.96 7.10
N TRP A 285 -4.31 -21.87 7.74
CA TRP A 285 -3.61 -21.56 9.00
C TRP A 285 -2.52 -20.49 8.81
N ILE A 286 -1.68 -20.59 7.78
CA ILE A 286 -0.67 -19.57 7.45
C ILE A 286 -1.32 -18.21 7.14
N GLU A 287 -2.48 -18.19 6.49
CA GLU A 287 -3.21 -16.94 6.25
C GLU A 287 -3.57 -16.23 7.57
N LEU A 288 -3.98 -16.98 8.60
CA LEU A 288 -4.27 -16.43 9.92
C LEU A 288 -3.01 -15.90 10.60
N GLU A 289 -1.92 -16.69 10.61
CA GLU A 289 -0.63 -16.26 11.16
C GLU A 289 -0.13 -14.96 10.50
N MET A 290 -0.21 -14.85 9.18
CA MET A 290 0.19 -13.64 8.44
C MET A 290 -0.70 -12.43 8.71
N LYS A 291 -1.99 -12.63 9.03
CA LYS A 291 -2.88 -11.51 9.41
C LYS A 291 -2.46 -10.89 10.74
N PHE A 292 -1.87 -11.68 11.63
CA PHE A 292 -1.43 -11.25 12.96
C PHE A 292 -0.02 -10.67 13.00
N ASP A 293 0.77 -10.83 11.94
CA ASP A 293 2.08 -10.20 11.82
C ASP A 293 1.95 -8.79 11.22
N PRO A 294 2.41 -7.73 11.92
CA PRO A 294 2.41 -6.36 11.41
C PRO A 294 3.06 -6.22 10.03
N LEU A 295 4.14 -6.96 9.79
CA LEU A 295 4.95 -6.84 8.58
C LEU A 295 4.28 -7.48 7.36
N LEU A 296 3.68 -8.66 7.58
CA LEU A 296 3.13 -9.49 6.50
C LEU A 296 1.65 -9.21 6.22
N ARG A 297 0.90 -8.59 7.15
CA ARG A 297 -0.52 -8.32 6.96
C ARG A 297 -0.86 -7.49 5.71
N PRO A 298 -0.11 -6.45 5.31
CA PRO A 298 -0.42 -5.74 4.06
C PRO A 298 -0.31 -6.63 2.80
N HIS A 299 0.29 -7.82 2.94
CA HIS A 299 0.69 -8.70 1.85
C HIS A 299 0.06 -10.10 1.92
N TYR A 300 -0.69 -10.47 2.96
CA TYR A 300 -1.23 -11.83 3.13
C TYR A 300 -2.11 -12.26 1.94
N GLN A 301 -2.95 -11.36 1.41
CA GLN A 301 -3.82 -11.67 0.27
C GLN A 301 -3.01 -11.98 -1.00
N TYR A 302 -1.91 -11.26 -1.18
CA TYR A 302 -0.98 -11.52 -2.28
C TYR A 302 -0.33 -12.89 -2.09
N TYR A 303 0.14 -13.20 -0.88
CA TYR A 303 0.77 -14.47 -0.55
C TYR A 303 -0.13 -15.66 -0.88
N VAL A 304 -1.35 -15.67 -0.32
CA VAL A 304 -2.33 -16.76 -0.53
C VAL A 304 -2.65 -16.93 -2.00
N ARG A 305 -2.90 -15.83 -2.71
CA ARG A 305 -3.23 -15.87 -4.15
C ARG A 305 -2.10 -16.48 -4.98
N GLU A 306 -0.86 -16.10 -4.73
CA GLU A 306 0.31 -16.62 -5.45
C GLU A 306 0.56 -18.11 -5.14
N MET A 307 0.39 -18.52 -3.87
CA MET A 307 0.51 -19.92 -3.49
C MET A 307 -0.56 -20.81 -4.13
N ARG A 308 -1.81 -20.34 -4.25
CA ARG A 308 -2.87 -21.07 -4.96
C ARG A 308 -2.54 -21.25 -6.45
N ILE A 309 -2.10 -20.18 -7.12
CA ILE A 309 -1.66 -20.25 -8.53
C ILE A 309 -0.53 -21.27 -8.69
N LYS A 310 0.42 -21.29 -7.75
CA LYS A 310 1.55 -22.21 -7.77
C LYS A 310 1.12 -23.67 -7.62
N ALA A 311 0.22 -23.95 -6.67
CA ALA A 311 -0.34 -25.30 -6.47
C ALA A 311 -1.14 -25.78 -7.69
N TYR A 312 -2.00 -24.93 -8.26
CA TYR A 312 -2.73 -25.25 -9.48
C TYR A 312 -1.81 -25.49 -10.67
N SER A 313 -0.78 -24.64 -10.83
CA SER A 313 0.22 -24.84 -11.87
C SER A 313 0.93 -26.17 -11.68
N GLN A 314 1.37 -26.52 -10.47
CA GLN A 314 2.08 -27.79 -10.21
C GLN A 314 1.25 -29.01 -10.57
N LEU A 315 -0.04 -29.05 -10.23
CA LEU A 315 -0.90 -30.16 -10.61
C LEU A 315 -1.11 -30.22 -12.13
N LEU A 316 -1.42 -29.08 -12.76
CA LEU A 316 -1.69 -29.01 -14.19
C LEU A 316 -0.46 -29.34 -15.04
N GLN A 317 0.76 -29.18 -14.53
CA GLN A 317 2.00 -29.54 -15.23
C GLN A 317 2.11 -31.02 -15.57
N ALA A 318 1.54 -31.89 -14.73
CA ALA A 318 1.61 -33.34 -14.92
C ALA A 318 0.60 -33.85 -15.98
N TYR A 319 -0.43 -33.07 -16.31
CA TYR A 319 -1.57 -33.52 -17.11
C TYR A 319 -1.82 -32.61 -18.31
N ARG A 320 -2.03 -33.23 -19.48
CA ARG A 320 -2.51 -32.51 -20.67
C ARG A 320 -3.98 -32.14 -20.57
N THR A 321 -4.79 -33.06 -20.05
CA THR A 321 -6.22 -32.88 -19.81
C THR A 321 -6.55 -33.46 -18.45
N LEU A 322 -7.33 -32.73 -17.65
CA LEU A 322 -7.72 -33.13 -16.30
C LEU A 322 -9.22 -32.84 -16.11
N SER A 323 -9.98 -33.74 -15.51
CA SER A 323 -11.38 -33.47 -15.15
C SER A 323 -11.45 -32.48 -13.98
N LEU A 324 -12.38 -31.52 -14.04
CA LEU A 324 -12.63 -30.54 -12.97
C LEU A 324 -13.01 -31.22 -11.66
N ASN A 325 -13.87 -32.25 -11.71
CA ASN A 325 -14.28 -33.01 -10.53
C ASN A 325 -13.08 -33.69 -9.85
N ARG A 326 -12.19 -34.34 -10.62
CA ARG A 326 -10.97 -34.93 -10.06
C ARG A 326 -10.08 -33.87 -9.42
N MET A 327 -9.90 -32.73 -10.09
CA MET A 327 -9.13 -31.62 -9.52
C MET A 327 -9.75 -31.13 -8.20
N ALA A 328 -11.07 -31.00 -8.14
CA ALA A 328 -11.78 -30.59 -6.94
C ALA A 328 -11.57 -31.57 -5.76
N ILE A 329 -11.61 -32.89 -6.03
CA ILE A 329 -11.33 -33.94 -5.03
C ILE A 329 -9.90 -33.84 -4.50
N GLU A 330 -8.89 -33.69 -5.36
CA GLU A 330 -7.48 -33.60 -4.96
C GLU A 330 -7.21 -32.38 -4.05
N PHE A 331 -7.90 -31.26 -4.29
CA PHE A 331 -7.82 -30.04 -3.48
C PHE A 331 -8.79 -30.02 -2.29
N GLY A 332 -9.69 -30.99 -2.17
CA GLY A 332 -10.69 -31.06 -1.08
C GLY A 332 -11.76 -29.95 -1.16
N VAL A 333 -12.11 -29.49 -2.35
CA VAL A 333 -13.05 -28.38 -2.58
C VAL A 333 -14.17 -28.78 -3.55
N THR A 334 -15.18 -27.91 -3.71
CA THR A 334 -16.29 -28.13 -4.64
C THR A 334 -15.91 -27.81 -6.08
N GLU A 335 -16.54 -28.48 -7.04
CA GLU A 335 -16.32 -28.24 -8.48
C GLU A 335 -16.62 -26.78 -8.86
N GLU A 336 -17.71 -26.21 -8.34
CA GLU A 336 -18.10 -24.83 -8.56
C GLU A 336 -17.05 -23.83 -8.07
N TYR A 337 -16.47 -24.09 -6.88
CA TYR A 337 -15.42 -23.26 -6.31
C TYR A 337 -14.17 -23.26 -7.21
N MET A 338 -13.75 -24.45 -7.67
CA MET A 338 -12.61 -24.60 -8.57
C MET A 338 -12.82 -23.91 -9.91
N GLU A 339 -14.00 -24.05 -10.50
CA GLU A 339 -14.34 -23.39 -11.77
C GLU A 339 -14.20 -21.87 -11.63
N GLN A 340 -14.80 -21.27 -10.59
CA GLN A 340 -14.78 -19.83 -10.38
C GLN A 340 -13.37 -19.30 -10.12
N GLU A 341 -12.58 -20.00 -9.30
CA GLU A 341 -11.22 -19.58 -8.96
C GLU A 341 -10.28 -19.69 -10.16
N MET A 342 -10.32 -20.80 -10.89
CA MET A 342 -9.51 -20.97 -12.10
C MET A 342 -9.90 -19.98 -13.19
N ALA A 343 -11.20 -19.74 -13.41
CA ALA A 343 -11.68 -18.77 -14.40
C ALA A 343 -11.09 -17.36 -14.14
N ARG A 344 -11.03 -16.92 -12.88
CA ARG A 344 -10.40 -15.64 -12.50
C ARG A 344 -8.91 -15.60 -12.85
N PHE A 345 -8.17 -16.67 -12.60
CA PHE A 345 -6.74 -16.72 -12.90
C PHE A 345 -6.42 -16.85 -14.39
N ILE A 346 -7.26 -17.56 -15.15
CA ILE A 346 -7.16 -17.67 -16.60
C ILE A 346 -7.46 -16.31 -17.25
N ALA A 347 -8.53 -15.62 -16.81
CA ALA A 347 -8.87 -14.28 -17.30
C ALA A 347 -7.74 -13.26 -17.06
N ASN A 348 -7.06 -13.37 -15.92
CA ASN A 348 -5.88 -12.55 -15.59
C ASN A 348 -4.59 -13.00 -16.32
N GLY A 349 -4.63 -14.10 -17.08
CA GLY A 349 -3.48 -14.63 -17.81
C GLY A 349 -2.36 -15.18 -16.94
N ARG A 350 -2.67 -15.55 -15.68
CA ARG A 350 -1.70 -16.10 -14.72
C ARG A 350 -1.63 -17.63 -14.76
N LEU A 351 -2.71 -18.29 -15.19
CA LEU A 351 -2.76 -19.73 -15.48
C LEU A 351 -2.97 -19.96 -16.97
N HIS A 352 -2.17 -20.85 -17.56
CA HIS A 352 -2.19 -21.17 -18.99
C HIS A 352 -2.98 -22.45 -19.27
N CYS A 353 -4.27 -22.44 -18.93
CA CYS A 353 -5.19 -23.52 -19.21
C CYS A 353 -6.52 -22.98 -19.77
N LYS A 354 -7.30 -23.86 -20.39
CA LYS A 354 -8.64 -23.58 -20.87
C LYS A 354 -9.61 -24.53 -20.20
N ILE A 355 -10.74 -24.01 -19.74
CA ILE A 355 -11.80 -24.79 -19.14
C ILE A 355 -12.85 -25.05 -20.21
N ASP A 356 -13.15 -26.32 -20.46
CA ASP A 356 -14.31 -26.75 -21.22
C ASP A 356 -15.40 -27.20 -20.25
N LYS A 357 -16.39 -26.32 -20.07
CA LYS A 357 -17.49 -26.54 -19.13
C LYS A 357 -18.44 -27.65 -19.58
N VAL A 358 -18.58 -27.88 -20.89
CA VAL A 358 -19.52 -28.90 -21.41
C VAL A 358 -18.98 -30.29 -21.12
N SER A 359 -17.67 -30.48 -21.29
CA SER A 359 -17.01 -31.76 -20.98
C SER A 359 -16.57 -31.89 -19.51
N GLY A 360 -16.63 -30.80 -18.73
CA GLY A 360 -16.12 -30.77 -17.35
C GLY A 360 -14.61 -31.02 -17.28
N THR A 361 -13.86 -30.59 -18.31
CA THR A 361 -12.41 -30.82 -18.40
C THR A 361 -11.62 -29.53 -18.51
N VAL A 362 -10.44 -29.55 -17.91
CA VAL A 362 -9.41 -28.53 -18.04
C VAL A 362 -8.37 -29.05 -19.01
N VAL A 363 -8.17 -28.32 -20.10
CA VAL A 363 -7.12 -28.58 -21.09
C VAL A 363 -5.97 -27.63 -20.80
N THR A 364 -4.80 -28.18 -20.50
CA THR A 364 -3.60 -27.38 -20.34
C THR A 364 -3.06 -27.03 -21.73
N VAL A 365 -2.68 -25.77 -21.91
CA VAL A 365 -2.05 -25.33 -23.16
C VAL A 365 -0.56 -25.67 -23.06
N SER A 366 -0.26 -26.96 -22.89
CA SER A 366 1.11 -27.46 -23.02
C SER A 366 1.42 -27.57 -24.50
N ALA A 367 2.24 -26.62 -24.96
CA ALA A 367 2.75 -26.58 -26.31
C ALA A 367 3.53 -27.86 -26.62
N SER A 368 3.23 -28.42 -27.78
CA SER A 368 4.09 -29.31 -28.54
C SER A 368 5.52 -28.74 -28.60
N GLY A 369 6.40 -29.13 -27.68
CA GLY A 369 7.81 -28.70 -27.67
C GLY A 369 8.52 -28.67 -26.32
N CYS A 370 7.85 -28.84 -25.18
CA CYS A 370 8.53 -28.94 -23.88
C CYS A 370 9.00 -30.37 -23.60
N ASP A 371 10.31 -30.53 -23.39
CA ASP A 371 10.90 -31.76 -22.84
C ASP A 371 10.23 -32.12 -21.51
N ARG A 372 9.91 -33.40 -21.34
CA ARG A 372 9.26 -33.93 -20.13
C ARG A 372 10.10 -33.60 -18.90
N GLY A 373 9.52 -32.92 -17.91
CA GLY A 373 10.09 -32.79 -16.57
C GLY A 373 10.53 -31.40 -16.12
N GLN A 374 10.39 -30.36 -16.95
CA GLN A 374 10.55 -28.97 -16.49
C GLN A 374 9.19 -28.26 -16.47
N SER A 375 9.04 -27.32 -15.52
CA SER A 375 7.93 -26.36 -15.50
C SER A 375 7.72 -25.81 -16.92
N PRO A 376 6.47 -25.70 -17.43
CA PRO A 376 6.12 -24.81 -18.52
C PRO A 376 6.39 -23.39 -18.04
N ASN A 377 7.66 -23.04 -17.98
CA ASN A 377 8.08 -21.67 -17.93
C ASN A 377 7.53 -21.03 -19.20
N ALA A 378 7.17 -19.75 -19.10
CA ALA A 378 6.71 -18.97 -20.25
C ALA A 378 7.72 -18.96 -21.42
N THR A 379 8.91 -19.56 -21.28
CA THR A 379 9.97 -19.78 -22.26
C THR A 379 9.83 -21.05 -23.12
N CYS A 380 8.94 -21.99 -22.80
CA CYS A 380 8.86 -23.27 -23.52
C CYS A 380 7.97 -23.19 -24.77
N ASP A 381 6.96 -22.32 -24.73
CA ASP A 381 6.04 -22.12 -25.85
C ASP A 381 6.39 -20.83 -26.59
N ARG A 382 6.99 -20.97 -27.79
CA ARG A 382 7.30 -19.82 -28.65
C ARG A 382 6.06 -18.95 -28.91
N GLY A 383 4.87 -19.54 -28.95
CA GLY A 383 3.60 -18.83 -29.11
C GLY A 383 3.28 -17.94 -27.90
N LEU A 384 3.45 -18.47 -26.69
CA LEU A 384 3.24 -17.73 -25.45
C LEU A 384 4.29 -16.63 -25.23
N ILE A 385 5.58 -16.92 -25.52
CA ILE A 385 6.65 -15.90 -25.50
C ILE A 385 6.30 -14.76 -26.45
N TYR A 386 5.89 -15.10 -27.67
CA TYR A 386 5.53 -14.12 -28.69
C TYR A 386 4.36 -13.25 -28.25
N GLN A 387 3.27 -13.86 -27.75
CA GLN A 387 2.13 -13.11 -27.22
C GLN A 387 2.49 -12.20 -26.03
N ASN A 388 3.30 -12.70 -25.09
CA ASN A 388 3.76 -11.90 -23.95
C ASN A 388 4.69 -10.76 -24.37
N THR A 389 5.55 -11.01 -25.35
CA THR A 389 6.46 -10.01 -25.92
C THR A 389 5.68 -8.92 -26.64
N ILE A 390 4.64 -9.28 -27.41
CA ILE A 390 3.74 -8.30 -28.03
C ILE A 390 3.02 -7.48 -26.96
N LYS A 391 2.37 -8.11 -25.98
CA LYS A 391 1.62 -7.38 -24.94
C LYS A 391 2.52 -6.41 -24.16
N ARG A 392 3.72 -6.85 -23.78
CA ARG A 392 4.71 -5.99 -23.11
C ARG A 392 5.26 -4.92 -24.04
N GLY A 393 5.53 -5.27 -25.29
CA GLY A 393 5.98 -4.39 -26.36
C GLY A 393 4.98 -3.28 -26.64
N ASP A 394 3.71 -3.58 -26.82
CA ASP A 394 2.62 -2.61 -27.00
C ASP A 394 2.49 -1.69 -25.80
N THR A 395 2.59 -2.23 -24.58
CA THR A 395 2.56 -1.43 -23.36
C THR A 395 3.73 -0.44 -23.32
N LEU A 396 4.94 -0.90 -23.67
CA LEU A 396 6.14 -0.07 -23.74
C LEU A 396 6.04 0.97 -24.86
N LEU A 397 5.59 0.58 -26.05
CA LEU A 397 5.39 1.46 -27.20
C LEU A 397 4.33 2.52 -26.90
N ASN A 398 3.25 2.16 -26.21
CA ASN A 398 2.25 3.12 -25.75
C ASN A 398 2.83 4.10 -24.73
N ARG A 399 3.70 3.65 -23.82
CA ARG A 399 4.42 4.54 -22.90
C ARG A 399 5.41 5.45 -23.65
N LEU A 400 6.19 4.90 -24.58
CA LEU A 400 7.13 5.66 -25.41
C LEU A 400 6.41 6.67 -26.30
N LYS A 401 5.27 6.31 -26.88
CA LYS A 401 4.41 7.21 -27.66
C LYS A 401 3.85 8.34 -26.78
N LYS A 402 3.47 8.04 -25.54
CA LYS A 402 3.07 9.06 -24.55
C LYS A 402 4.24 9.97 -24.16
N LEU A 403 5.45 9.43 -24.03
CA LEU A 403 6.67 10.17 -23.71
C LEU A 403 7.16 11.05 -24.88
N GLY A 404 7.05 10.55 -26.11
CA GLY A 404 7.51 11.22 -27.33
C GLY A 404 6.55 12.30 -27.87
N GLN A 405 5.37 12.47 -27.27
CA GLN A 405 4.50 13.60 -27.59
C GLN A 405 5.09 14.90 -27.00
N PRO A 406 5.35 15.93 -27.83
CA PRO A 406 6.07 17.14 -27.41
C PRO A 406 5.37 17.97 -26.32
N GLY A 407 4.13 17.65 -25.93
CA GLY A 407 3.44 18.26 -24.80
C GLY A 407 3.57 17.51 -23.45
N MET A 408 4.03 16.24 -23.43
CA MET A 408 4.06 15.42 -22.21
C MET A 408 5.47 15.06 -21.71
N ALA A 409 6.51 15.12 -22.55
CA ALA A 409 7.90 14.95 -22.10
C ALA A 409 8.24 15.92 -20.96
N HIS A 410 7.75 17.16 -21.01
CA HIS A 410 7.93 18.17 -19.97
C HIS A 410 7.24 17.81 -18.64
N ARG A 411 6.18 16.98 -18.67
CA ARG A 411 5.45 16.50 -17.48
C ARG A 411 6.10 15.25 -16.86
N VAL A 412 6.71 14.37 -17.66
CA VAL A 412 7.27 13.11 -17.15
C VAL A 412 8.68 13.27 -16.58
N PHE A 413 9.48 14.22 -17.08
CA PHE A 413 10.80 14.52 -16.49
C PHE A 413 10.71 15.16 -15.09
N LEU A 414 9.56 15.72 -14.69
CA LEU A 414 9.31 16.23 -13.34
C LEU A 414 8.96 15.13 -12.31
N ASN A 415 8.62 13.92 -12.74
CA ASN A 415 8.22 12.81 -11.87
C ASN A 415 9.38 11.91 -11.40
N ARG A 416 10.65 12.35 -11.56
CA ARG A 416 11.82 11.56 -11.14
C ARG A 416 12.83 12.27 -10.24
N SER A 417 12.57 13.48 -9.80
CA SER A 417 13.33 14.12 -8.72
C SER A 417 12.51 14.05 -7.44
N GLY A 418 13.10 13.47 -6.40
CA GLY A 418 12.51 13.41 -5.07
C GLY A 418 12.12 14.79 -4.56
N ILE A 419 11.14 14.78 -3.65
CA ILE A 419 10.78 15.80 -2.66
C ILE A 419 11.55 17.12 -2.86
N ILE A 420 11.08 17.94 -3.78
CA ILE A 420 11.28 19.38 -3.71
C ILE A 420 9.88 19.92 -3.44
N THR A 421 9.56 20.09 -2.16
CA THR A 421 8.50 21.01 -1.76
C THR A 421 8.87 22.36 -2.38
N LYS A 422 8.22 22.72 -3.48
CA LYS A 422 8.41 24.04 -4.07
C LYS A 422 8.10 25.07 -2.97
N PRO A 423 8.94 26.09 -2.78
CA PRO A 423 8.66 27.14 -1.82
C PRO A 423 7.32 27.78 -2.20
N ILE A 424 6.51 28.05 -1.18
CA ILE A 424 5.18 28.68 -1.30
C ILE A 424 5.39 30.11 -1.81
N ASN A 425 5.48 30.27 -3.12
CA ASN A 425 5.35 31.57 -3.75
C ASN A 425 3.91 32.03 -3.58
N ASN A 426 3.68 33.33 -3.35
CA ASN A 426 2.34 33.92 -3.35
C ASN A 426 1.75 33.82 -4.77
N VAL A 427 1.07 32.71 -5.06
CA VAL A 427 0.42 32.46 -6.34
C VAL A 427 -0.84 33.31 -6.44
N LYS A 428 -0.85 34.29 -7.36
CA LYS A 428 -2.03 35.09 -7.67
C LYS A 428 -2.98 34.27 -8.55
N GLN A 429 -4.22 34.04 -8.11
CA GLN A 429 -5.23 33.35 -8.93
C GLN A 429 -5.58 34.18 -10.17
N LYS A 430 -5.66 33.52 -11.32
CA LYS A 430 -6.03 34.15 -12.60
C LYS A 430 -7.53 34.40 -12.72
N PHE A 431 -8.34 33.46 -12.21
CA PHE A 431 -9.79 33.55 -12.25
C PHE A 431 -10.32 34.20 -10.98
N LYS A 432 -11.34 35.06 -11.11
CA LYS A 432 -12.07 35.64 -9.98
C LYS A 432 -13.07 34.64 -9.40
N TYR A 433 -13.73 33.87 -10.26
CA TYR A 433 -14.70 32.86 -9.83
C TYR A 433 -14.40 31.48 -10.43
N LEU A 434 -14.69 30.44 -9.66
CA LEU A 434 -14.70 29.05 -10.10
C LEU A 434 -16.14 28.54 -10.08
N LEU A 435 -16.61 28.02 -11.20
CA LEU A 435 -17.97 27.49 -11.34
C LEU A 435 -17.90 25.97 -11.25
N VAL A 436 -18.18 25.44 -10.07
CA VAL A 436 -18.13 24.01 -9.79
C VAL A 436 -19.42 23.37 -10.31
N LEU A 437 -19.31 22.32 -11.12
CA LEU A 437 -20.43 21.70 -11.83
C LEU A 437 -20.27 20.18 -11.88
N ASP A 438 -21.39 19.47 -11.74
CA ASP A 438 -21.46 18.00 -11.78
C ASP A 438 -22.86 17.56 -12.26
N PHE A 439 -22.97 16.90 -13.42
CA PHE A 439 -24.28 16.50 -13.97
C PHE A 439 -24.67 15.10 -13.55
N GLU A 440 -25.96 14.91 -13.28
CA GLU A 440 -26.55 13.56 -13.26
C GLU A 440 -27.36 13.32 -14.53
N ALA A 441 -27.31 12.09 -15.03
CA ALA A 441 -27.99 11.70 -16.27
C ALA A 441 -28.71 10.36 -16.15
N THR A 442 -29.67 10.13 -17.06
CA THR A 442 -30.36 8.85 -17.18
C THR A 442 -29.36 7.70 -17.38
N CYS A 443 -29.54 6.62 -16.62
CA CYS A 443 -28.63 5.46 -16.65
C CYS A 443 -29.38 4.14 -16.39
N GLU A 444 -28.78 3.01 -16.74
CA GLU A 444 -29.33 1.66 -16.56
C GLU A 444 -28.21 0.69 -16.14
N LYS A 445 -28.57 -0.38 -15.42
CA LYS A 445 -27.61 -1.35 -14.92
C LYS A 445 -27.15 -2.31 -16.03
N GLY A 446 -25.85 -2.31 -16.31
CA GLY A 446 -25.20 -3.32 -17.16
C GLY A 446 -24.99 -2.93 -18.62
N PHE A 447 -25.59 -1.83 -19.09
CA PHE A 447 -25.29 -1.24 -20.39
C PHE A 447 -25.46 0.29 -20.37
N THR A 448 -24.87 0.98 -21.34
CA THR A 448 -25.02 2.44 -21.48
C THR A 448 -26.33 2.74 -22.20
N LEU A 449 -27.21 3.50 -21.55
CA LEU A 449 -28.42 4.01 -22.20
C LEU A 449 -28.01 4.99 -23.32
N THR A 450 -28.53 4.82 -24.53
CA THR A 450 -28.18 5.67 -25.67
C THR A 450 -29.45 6.21 -26.33
N PRO A 451 -29.72 7.53 -26.27
CA PRO A 451 -28.91 8.56 -25.61
C PRO A 451 -29.03 8.54 -24.08
N GLN A 452 -28.03 9.10 -23.39
CA GLN A 452 -28.21 9.55 -22.00
C GLN A 452 -28.73 10.98 -22.03
N GLU A 453 -29.59 11.34 -21.09
CA GLU A 453 -30.13 12.70 -20.94
C GLU A 453 -29.82 13.27 -19.56
N ILE A 454 -29.47 14.56 -19.49
CA ILE A 454 -29.21 15.26 -18.21
C ILE A 454 -30.52 15.38 -17.44
N ILE A 455 -30.51 15.01 -16.16
CA ILE A 455 -31.67 15.05 -15.25
C ILE A 455 -31.46 15.93 -14.02
N GLU A 456 -30.22 16.25 -13.66
CA GLU A 456 -29.87 17.24 -12.62
C GLU A 456 -28.77 18.18 -13.12
N PHE A 457 -28.95 19.48 -12.91
CA PHE A 457 -28.03 20.54 -13.32
C PHE A 457 -27.69 21.46 -12.13
N PRO A 458 -26.70 21.09 -11.31
CA PRO A 458 -26.14 21.93 -10.25
C PRO A 458 -24.89 22.70 -10.71
N CYS A 459 -24.77 23.93 -10.26
CA CYS A 459 -23.54 24.72 -10.38
C CYS A 459 -23.37 25.66 -9.18
N MET A 460 -22.22 25.60 -8.51
CA MET A 460 -21.87 26.49 -7.40
C MET A 460 -20.74 27.44 -7.80
N VAL A 461 -20.93 28.74 -7.52
CA VAL A 461 -19.94 29.79 -7.82
C VAL A 461 -19.10 30.04 -6.57
N LEU A 462 -17.80 29.79 -6.67
CA LEU A 462 -16.83 30.01 -5.62
C LEU A 462 -15.96 31.24 -5.97
N ASP A 463 -15.84 32.21 -5.05
CA ASP A 463 -14.92 33.35 -5.21
C ASP A 463 -13.51 32.96 -4.78
N THR A 464 -12.51 33.24 -5.62
CA THR A 464 -11.12 32.86 -5.37
C THR A 464 -10.40 33.78 -4.37
N HIS A 465 -11.02 34.89 -3.95
CA HIS A 465 -10.47 35.78 -2.92
C HIS A 465 -10.77 35.28 -1.51
N ASP A 466 -12.03 34.92 -1.23
CA ASP A 466 -12.48 34.50 0.11
C ASP A 466 -12.80 33.00 0.21
N TRP A 467 -12.75 32.27 -0.92
CA TRP A 467 -13.10 30.85 -1.04
C TRP A 467 -14.49 30.53 -0.51
N LYS A 468 -15.44 31.48 -0.62
CA LYS A 468 -16.84 31.29 -0.23
C LYS A 468 -17.76 31.15 -1.44
N VAL A 469 -18.81 30.36 -1.27
CA VAL A 469 -19.87 30.22 -2.27
C VAL A 469 -20.64 31.53 -2.36
N LYS A 470 -20.69 32.13 -3.55
CA LYS A 470 -21.39 33.39 -3.83
C LYS A 470 -22.81 33.18 -4.35
N ASN A 471 -23.00 32.13 -5.16
CA ASN A 471 -24.26 31.87 -5.81
C ASN A 471 -24.37 30.38 -6.16
N VAL A 472 -25.59 29.88 -6.24
CA VAL A 472 -25.90 28.49 -6.55
C VAL A 472 -27.01 28.47 -7.59
N PHE A 473 -26.79 27.73 -8.68
CA PHE A 473 -27.82 27.36 -9.63
C PHE A 473 -28.09 25.87 -9.48
N HIS A 474 -29.35 25.48 -9.33
CA HIS A 474 -29.74 24.08 -9.24
C HIS A 474 -31.12 23.90 -9.87
N LYS A 475 -31.20 23.00 -10.84
CA LYS A 475 -32.43 22.64 -11.54
C LYS A 475 -32.45 21.15 -11.86
N TYR A 476 -33.61 20.54 -11.73
CA TYR A 476 -33.89 19.24 -12.33
C TYR A 476 -34.33 19.45 -13.78
N VAL A 477 -34.18 18.40 -14.59
CA VAL A 477 -34.47 18.44 -16.03
C VAL A 477 -35.31 17.24 -16.39
N ARG A 478 -36.43 17.47 -17.10
CA ARG A 478 -37.26 16.39 -17.62
C ARG A 478 -36.63 15.77 -18.87
N PRO A 479 -36.27 14.48 -18.87
CA PRO A 479 -35.77 13.80 -20.06
C PRO A 479 -36.88 13.64 -21.12
N LYS A 480 -36.51 13.68 -22.39
CA LYS A 480 -37.43 13.68 -23.54
C LYS A 480 -37.46 12.34 -24.27
N VAL A 481 -36.32 11.67 -24.38
CA VAL A 481 -36.18 10.38 -25.07
C VAL A 481 -36.51 9.22 -24.11
N HIS A 482 -36.02 9.31 -22.87
CA HIS A 482 -36.27 8.34 -21.80
C HIS A 482 -36.96 9.04 -20.61
N PRO A 483 -38.25 9.40 -20.75
CA PRO A 483 -38.98 10.16 -19.73
C PRO A 483 -39.10 9.41 -18.40
N ASP A 484 -39.23 8.08 -18.45
CA ASP A 484 -39.35 7.23 -17.27
C ASP A 484 -37.95 6.84 -16.76
N LEU A 485 -37.61 7.25 -15.55
CA LEU A 485 -36.36 6.91 -14.89
C LEU A 485 -36.33 5.43 -14.52
N THR A 486 -35.19 4.79 -14.79
CA THR A 486 -35.00 3.39 -14.44
C THR A 486 -34.87 3.22 -12.92
N PRO A 487 -35.23 2.06 -12.34
CA PRO A 487 -35.02 1.81 -10.92
C PRO A 487 -33.55 1.96 -10.51
N PHE A 488 -32.62 1.61 -11.42
CA PHE A 488 -31.19 1.80 -11.19
C PHE A 488 -30.82 3.28 -11.08
N CYS A 489 -31.31 4.13 -11.98
CA CYS A 489 -31.06 5.57 -11.97
C CYS A 489 -31.51 6.22 -10.67
N THR A 490 -32.72 5.91 -10.21
CA THR A 490 -33.24 6.39 -8.92
C THR A 490 -32.44 5.84 -7.73
N SER A 491 -32.02 4.56 -7.78
CA SER A 491 -31.19 3.98 -6.72
C SER A 491 -29.79 4.58 -6.65
N LEU A 492 -29.22 4.98 -7.79
CA LEU A 492 -27.90 5.56 -7.88
C LEU A 492 -27.95 7.03 -7.43
N THR A 493 -28.76 7.83 -8.11
CA THR A 493 -28.76 9.29 -7.95
C THR A 493 -29.62 9.79 -6.78
N GLY A 494 -30.66 9.02 -6.44
CA GLY A 494 -31.69 9.45 -5.50
C GLY A 494 -32.79 10.31 -6.11
N ILE A 495 -32.74 10.60 -7.41
CA ILE A 495 -33.77 11.33 -8.13
C ILE A 495 -34.93 10.38 -8.43
N ILE A 496 -36.10 10.71 -7.87
CA ILE A 496 -37.36 9.99 -8.10
C ILE A 496 -38.12 10.62 -9.27
N GLN A 497 -39.03 9.86 -9.89
CA GLN A 497 -39.78 10.29 -11.06
C GLN A 497 -40.51 11.63 -10.84
N ASP A 498 -41.18 11.78 -9.69
CA ASP A 498 -41.92 12.98 -9.31
C ASP A 498 -41.03 14.25 -9.26
N MET A 499 -39.70 14.12 -9.11
CA MET A 499 -38.77 15.26 -9.12
C MET A 499 -38.46 15.79 -10.52
N VAL A 500 -38.73 15.02 -11.58
CA VAL A 500 -38.42 15.40 -12.97
C VAL A 500 -39.66 15.57 -13.85
N ASP A 501 -40.81 14.99 -13.48
CA ASP A 501 -42.02 14.98 -14.31
C ASP A 501 -42.56 16.38 -14.63
N ASP A 502 -42.55 17.29 -13.65
CA ASP A 502 -43.09 18.65 -13.79
C ASP A 502 -42.01 19.69 -14.13
N GLU A 503 -40.78 19.26 -14.36
CA GLU A 503 -39.66 20.16 -14.63
C GLU A 503 -39.52 20.48 -16.12
N PRO A 504 -38.90 21.62 -16.48
CA PRO A 504 -38.66 21.96 -17.87
C PRO A 504 -37.67 21.00 -18.53
N HIS A 505 -37.82 20.83 -19.85
CA HIS A 505 -36.83 20.11 -20.66
C HIS A 505 -35.50 20.88 -20.76
N PHE A 506 -34.43 20.16 -21.12
CA PHE A 506 -33.06 20.67 -21.16
C PHE A 506 -32.89 22.02 -21.86
N PRO A 507 -33.47 22.30 -23.05
CA PRO A 507 -33.27 23.59 -23.72
C PRO A 507 -33.69 24.81 -22.89
N VAL A 508 -34.77 24.68 -22.12
CA VAL A 508 -35.30 25.76 -21.27
C VAL A 508 -34.40 25.96 -20.06
N VAL A 509 -34.00 24.87 -19.40
CA VAL A 509 -33.09 24.92 -18.25
C VAL A 509 -31.72 25.46 -18.66
N PHE A 510 -31.18 25.01 -19.78
CA PHE A 510 -29.89 25.45 -20.29
C PHE A 510 -29.90 26.92 -20.73
N SER A 511 -30.99 27.38 -21.36
CA SER A 511 -31.19 28.80 -21.66
C SER A 511 -31.26 29.65 -20.39
N SER A 512 -32.01 29.20 -19.38
CA SER A 512 -32.07 29.86 -18.07
C SER A 512 -30.70 29.92 -17.40
N PHE A 513 -29.89 28.86 -17.50
CA PHE A 513 -28.53 28.83 -16.96
C PHE A 513 -27.62 29.83 -17.69
N CYS A 514 -27.68 29.87 -19.02
CA CYS A 514 -26.89 30.82 -19.81
C CYS A 514 -27.27 32.29 -19.52
N THR A 515 -28.56 32.57 -19.33
CA THR A 515 -29.03 33.90 -18.91
C THR A 515 -28.51 34.24 -17.52
N TRP A 516 -28.60 33.29 -16.57
CA TRP A 516 -28.06 33.47 -15.23
C TRP A 516 -26.54 33.74 -15.22
N LEU A 517 -25.76 33.09 -16.10
CA LEU A 517 -24.33 33.38 -16.26
C LEU A 517 -24.05 34.80 -16.76
N LYS A 518 -24.86 35.28 -17.70
CA LYS A 518 -24.76 36.63 -18.30
C LYS A 518 -25.19 37.72 -17.31
N ASP A 519 -26.32 37.55 -16.64
CA ASP A 519 -26.86 38.53 -15.69
C ASP A 519 -25.90 38.79 -14.52
N ASN A 520 -25.18 37.75 -14.08
CA ASN A 520 -24.16 37.87 -13.04
C ASN A 520 -22.77 38.25 -13.58
N GLY A 521 -22.61 38.37 -14.90
CA GLY A 521 -21.37 38.75 -15.57
C GLY A 521 -20.19 37.83 -15.24
N TYR A 522 -20.41 36.52 -15.07
CA TYR A 522 -19.34 35.60 -14.66
C TYR A 522 -18.28 35.42 -15.75
N PHE A 523 -18.65 35.52 -17.02
CA PHE A 523 -17.75 35.42 -18.17
C PHE A 523 -17.58 36.75 -18.93
N GLU A 524 -17.75 37.89 -18.24
CA GLU A 524 -17.50 39.23 -18.79
C GLU A 524 -16.39 39.93 -17.99
N PRO A 525 -15.13 39.95 -18.50
CA PRO A 525 -14.63 39.32 -19.73
C PRO A 525 -14.50 37.79 -19.64
N LEU A 526 -14.41 37.08 -20.78
CA LEU A 526 -14.46 35.61 -20.87
C LEU A 526 -13.45 34.87 -19.97
N ASN A 527 -12.33 35.50 -19.64
CA ASN A 527 -11.28 34.92 -18.79
C ASN A 527 -11.47 35.20 -17.30
N LYS A 528 -12.61 35.76 -16.89
CA LYS A 528 -12.91 36.11 -15.50
C LYS A 528 -13.20 34.89 -14.65
N SER A 529 -13.79 33.85 -15.22
CA SER A 529 -14.15 32.61 -14.51
C SER A 529 -13.80 31.36 -15.31
N ALA A 530 -13.84 30.21 -14.66
CA ALA A 530 -13.65 28.90 -15.29
C ALA A 530 -14.55 27.85 -14.63
N PHE A 531 -15.02 26.88 -15.42
CA PHE A 531 -15.75 25.72 -14.89
C PHE A 531 -14.79 24.72 -14.23
N VAL A 532 -15.26 24.04 -13.18
CA VAL A 532 -14.54 22.99 -12.45
C VAL A 532 -15.42 21.75 -12.36
N THR A 533 -14.90 20.59 -12.76
CA THR A 533 -15.62 19.30 -12.79
C THR A 533 -14.79 18.19 -12.13
N CYS A 534 -15.44 17.12 -11.65
CA CYS A 534 -14.77 15.94 -11.07
C CYS A 534 -14.45 14.88 -12.15
N GLY A 535 -13.68 15.28 -13.16
CA GLY A 535 -13.35 14.46 -14.31
C GLY A 535 -13.68 15.17 -15.62
N ASN A 536 -13.73 14.40 -16.71
CA ASN A 536 -13.98 14.95 -18.04
C ASN A 536 -15.37 14.60 -18.57
N TRP A 537 -16.15 13.77 -17.88
CA TRP A 537 -17.38 13.23 -18.46
C TRP A 537 -18.44 14.32 -18.71
N ASP A 538 -18.65 15.23 -17.76
CA ASP A 538 -19.68 16.28 -17.83
C ASP A 538 -19.55 17.18 -19.07
N LEU A 539 -18.41 17.86 -19.22
CA LEU A 539 -18.22 18.87 -20.26
C LEU A 539 -17.64 18.31 -21.56
N LYS A 540 -16.97 17.15 -21.53
CA LYS A 540 -16.42 16.53 -22.75
C LYS A 540 -17.40 15.60 -23.45
N ILE A 541 -18.27 14.93 -22.69
CA ILE A 541 -19.14 13.87 -23.21
C ILE A 541 -20.61 14.26 -23.03
N MET A 542 -21.04 14.51 -21.78
CA MET A 542 -22.47 14.61 -21.46
C MET A 542 -23.11 15.87 -22.07
N LEU A 543 -22.54 17.05 -21.84
CA LEU A 543 -23.09 18.31 -22.36
C LEU A 543 -23.08 18.38 -23.90
N PRO A 544 -21.99 18.03 -24.61
CA PRO A 544 -22.02 17.99 -26.07
C PRO A 544 -23.05 17.02 -26.64
N ASN A 545 -23.22 15.84 -26.02
CA ASN A 545 -24.23 14.87 -26.44
C ASN A 545 -25.65 15.39 -26.21
N GLN A 546 -25.93 15.98 -25.05
CA GLN A 546 -27.23 16.60 -24.77
C GLN A 546 -27.54 17.74 -25.75
N CYS A 547 -26.59 18.63 -25.98
CA CYS A 547 -26.73 19.70 -26.96
C CYS A 547 -26.97 19.15 -28.39
N ALA A 548 -26.37 18.02 -28.76
CA ALA A 548 -26.62 17.38 -30.05
C ALA A 548 -28.05 16.81 -30.17
N ILE A 549 -28.61 16.23 -29.09
CA ILE A 549 -30.00 15.74 -29.04
C ILE A 549 -30.98 16.89 -29.27
N ASP A 550 -30.72 18.04 -28.64
CA ASP A 550 -31.60 19.21 -28.68
C ASP A 550 -31.28 20.22 -29.81
N ASN A 551 -30.30 19.91 -30.68
CA ASN A 551 -29.80 20.79 -31.75
C ASN A 551 -29.36 22.19 -31.26
N LEU A 552 -28.72 22.24 -30.09
CA LEU A 552 -28.17 23.45 -29.50
C LEU A 552 -26.65 23.55 -29.71
N PRO A 553 -26.09 24.74 -29.97
CA PRO A 553 -24.64 24.92 -29.99
C PRO A 553 -24.09 24.95 -28.55
N VAL A 554 -22.94 24.32 -28.32
CA VAL A 554 -22.22 24.42 -27.04
C VAL A 554 -21.56 25.81 -26.93
N PRO A 555 -21.94 26.65 -25.94
CA PRO A 555 -21.38 27.98 -25.76
C PRO A 555 -19.87 27.95 -25.46
N GLN A 556 -19.16 29.03 -25.79
CA GLN A 556 -17.70 29.08 -25.73
C GLN A 556 -17.15 28.91 -24.31
N GLU A 557 -17.92 29.33 -23.31
CA GLU A 557 -17.64 29.24 -21.88
C GLU A 557 -17.45 27.78 -21.44
N PHE A 558 -18.19 26.83 -22.03
CA PHE A 558 -18.14 25.41 -21.68
C PHE A 558 -17.05 24.63 -22.43
N LYS A 559 -16.42 25.24 -23.43
CA LYS A 559 -15.36 24.59 -24.23
C LYS A 559 -14.03 24.45 -23.47
N GLN A 560 -13.92 24.97 -22.25
CA GLN A 560 -12.71 24.86 -21.42
C GLN A 560 -13.07 24.72 -19.95
N TRP A 561 -12.37 23.85 -19.23
CA TRP A 561 -12.63 23.61 -17.82
C TRP A 561 -11.38 23.13 -17.07
N ILE A 562 -11.53 23.08 -15.76
CA ILE A 562 -10.54 22.63 -14.79
C ILE A 562 -11.04 21.29 -14.24
N ASN A 563 -10.28 20.24 -14.48
CA ASN A 563 -10.52 18.93 -13.89
C ASN A 563 -9.89 18.91 -12.50
N LEU A 564 -10.73 18.87 -11.46
CA LEU A 564 -10.30 18.90 -10.06
C LEU A 564 -9.30 17.77 -9.74
N LYS A 565 -9.42 16.63 -10.40
CA LYS A 565 -8.53 15.47 -10.21
C LYS A 565 -7.10 15.75 -10.66
N ASP A 566 -6.92 16.56 -11.71
CA ASP A 566 -5.60 16.97 -12.18
C ASP A 566 -4.96 17.94 -11.20
N THR A 567 -5.73 18.90 -10.67
CA THR A 567 -5.25 19.81 -9.62
C THR A 567 -4.89 19.02 -8.35
N PHE A 568 -5.72 18.07 -7.93
CA PHE A 568 -5.42 17.22 -6.77
C PHE A 568 -4.13 16.42 -6.96
N CYS A 569 -3.95 15.83 -8.15
CA CYS A 569 -2.76 15.05 -8.50
C CYS A 569 -1.48 15.90 -8.53
N GLU A 570 -1.57 17.19 -8.82
CA GLU A 570 -0.41 18.09 -8.82
C GLU A 570 0.21 18.22 -7.42
N PHE A 571 -0.61 18.25 -6.36
CA PHE A 571 -0.14 18.46 -4.99
C PHE A 571 0.11 17.16 -4.23
N TYR A 572 -0.71 16.12 -4.47
CA TYR A 572 -0.58 14.85 -3.76
C TYR A 572 0.14 13.76 -4.56
N HIS A 573 0.60 14.07 -5.78
CA HIS A 573 1.26 13.13 -6.70
C HIS A 573 0.48 11.83 -6.93
N TYR A 574 -0.84 11.90 -6.77
CA TYR A 574 -1.78 10.80 -6.81
C TYR A 574 -2.99 11.20 -7.63
N PHE A 575 -3.29 10.44 -8.69
CA PHE A 575 -4.49 10.67 -9.49
C PHE A 575 -5.68 9.96 -8.83
N PRO A 576 -6.66 10.70 -8.28
CA PRO A 576 -7.74 10.10 -7.53
C PRO A 576 -8.66 9.25 -8.41
N ARG A 577 -9.28 8.21 -7.84
CA ARG A 577 -10.26 7.38 -8.56
C ARG A 577 -11.56 8.14 -8.80
N GLY A 578 -12.02 8.91 -7.82
CA GLY A 578 -13.22 9.74 -7.89
C GLY A 578 -13.33 10.67 -6.68
N LEU A 579 -14.52 11.25 -6.48
CA LEU A 579 -14.78 12.21 -5.41
C LEU A 579 -14.53 11.62 -4.00
N VAL A 580 -15.07 10.43 -3.72
CA VAL A 580 -14.94 9.74 -2.42
C VAL A 580 -13.47 9.49 -2.04
N ASP A 581 -12.65 9.17 -3.03
CA ASP A 581 -11.22 8.90 -2.85
C ASP A 581 -10.47 10.19 -2.45
N MET A 582 -10.82 11.33 -3.06
CA MET A 582 -10.27 12.64 -2.68
C MET A 582 -10.70 13.04 -1.27
N LEU A 583 -11.98 12.87 -0.91
CA LEU A 583 -12.48 13.13 0.43
C LEU A 583 -11.78 12.28 1.49
N SER A 584 -11.61 10.98 1.22
CA SER A 584 -10.93 10.04 2.12
C SER A 584 -9.48 10.43 2.34
N HIS A 585 -8.77 10.84 1.28
CA HIS A 585 -7.38 11.29 1.37
C HIS A 585 -7.24 12.59 2.17
N LEU A 586 -8.23 13.48 2.09
CA LEU A 586 -8.28 14.72 2.87
C LEU A 586 -8.90 14.54 4.26
N LYS A 587 -9.31 13.31 4.64
CA LYS A 587 -10.00 13.00 5.89
C LYS A 587 -11.28 13.84 6.09
N LEU A 588 -11.97 14.16 5.00
CA LEU A 588 -13.25 14.87 5.03
C LEU A 588 -14.40 13.86 5.00
N PRO A 589 -15.39 13.96 5.91
CA PRO A 589 -16.60 13.15 5.79
C PRO A 589 -17.41 13.61 4.57
N MET A 590 -18.04 12.66 3.89
CA MET A 590 -18.98 12.96 2.82
C MET A 590 -20.24 13.63 3.40
N ILE A 591 -20.66 14.75 2.80
CA ILE A 591 -21.93 15.41 3.12
C ILE A 591 -22.91 15.12 1.99
N GLY A 592 -24.16 14.84 2.34
CA GLY A 592 -25.20 14.52 1.36
C GLY A 592 -25.05 13.11 0.78
N ARG A 593 -25.63 12.90 -0.42
CA ARG A 593 -25.68 11.60 -1.10
C ARG A 593 -24.73 11.58 -2.28
N LEU A 594 -23.99 10.48 -2.45
CA LEU A 594 -23.15 10.27 -3.63
C LEU A 594 -24.02 10.07 -4.86
N HIS A 595 -23.64 10.67 -5.98
CA HIS A 595 -24.42 10.73 -7.23
C HIS A 595 -25.67 11.61 -7.13
N SER A 596 -25.71 12.52 -6.14
CA SER A 596 -26.58 13.68 -6.19
C SER A 596 -25.72 14.85 -6.61
N GLY A 597 -25.97 15.42 -7.79
CA GLY A 597 -25.07 16.41 -8.39
C GLY A 597 -24.87 17.63 -7.48
N ILE A 598 -25.91 18.07 -6.76
CA ILE A 598 -25.77 19.18 -5.81
C ILE A 598 -24.87 18.83 -4.61
N SER A 599 -25.00 17.61 -4.07
CA SER A 599 -24.18 17.12 -2.95
C SER A 599 -22.73 16.94 -3.40
N ASP A 600 -22.52 16.42 -4.61
CA ASP A 600 -21.19 16.18 -5.16
C ASP A 600 -20.48 17.51 -5.49
N THR A 601 -21.22 18.50 -6.00
CA THR A 601 -20.72 19.87 -6.19
C THR A 601 -20.31 20.52 -4.86
N GLU A 602 -21.08 20.34 -3.79
CA GLU A 602 -20.75 20.87 -2.45
C GLU A 602 -19.47 20.22 -1.89
N ASN A 603 -19.33 18.91 -2.03
CA ASN A 603 -18.12 18.20 -1.61
C ASN A 603 -16.90 18.60 -2.45
N MET A 604 -17.05 18.85 -3.75
CA MET A 604 -15.99 19.41 -4.58
C MET A 604 -15.56 20.80 -4.11
N VAL A 605 -16.49 21.68 -3.75
CA VAL A 605 -16.18 22.99 -3.17
C VAL A 605 -15.35 22.85 -1.89
N ARG A 606 -15.73 21.92 -0.99
CA ARG A 606 -14.98 21.65 0.25
C ARG A 606 -13.56 21.17 -0.03
N ILE A 607 -13.38 20.30 -1.03
CA ILE A 607 -12.05 19.88 -1.48
C ILE A 607 -11.24 21.08 -1.97
N ILE A 608 -11.83 21.94 -2.82
CA ILE A 608 -11.17 23.15 -3.34
C ILE A 608 -10.76 24.10 -2.21
N GLN A 609 -11.61 24.29 -1.20
CA GLN A 609 -11.31 25.11 -0.03
C GLN A 609 -10.13 24.56 0.78
N VAL A 610 -10.10 23.24 1.03
CA VAL A 610 -8.98 22.59 1.74
C VAL A 610 -7.69 22.65 0.93
N LEU A 611 -7.75 22.38 -0.37
CA LEU A 611 -6.60 22.52 -1.26
C LEU A 611 -6.06 23.96 -1.22
N SER A 612 -6.95 24.94 -1.25
CA SER A 612 -6.60 26.36 -1.21
C SER A 612 -5.98 26.79 0.11
N ALA A 613 -6.48 26.28 1.24
CA ALA A 613 -5.94 26.54 2.56
C ALA A 613 -4.55 25.91 2.77
N MET A 614 -4.35 24.67 2.31
CA MET A 614 -3.11 23.93 2.55
C MET A 614 -1.99 24.28 1.56
N HIS A 615 -2.32 24.38 0.26
CA HIS A 615 -1.31 24.40 -0.81
C HIS A 615 -1.31 25.66 -1.66
N LYS A 616 -2.32 26.53 -1.53
CA LYS A 616 -2.51 27.76 -2.34
C LYS A 616 -2.31 27.50 -3.86
N PRO A 617 -3.04 26.53 -4.44
CA PRO A 617 -2.82 26.05 -5.79
C PRO A 617 -3.27 27.08 -6.83
N GLU A 618 -2.56 27.23 -7.96
CA GLU A 618 -3.07 28.01 -9.09
C GLU A 618 -4.09 27.18 -9.89
N PHE A 619 -5.37 27.53 -9.82
CA PHE A 619 -6.39 26.83 -10.62
C PHE A 619 -6.27 27.24 -12.09
N LYS A 620 -5.73 26.34 -12.92
CA LYS A 620 -5.50 26.53 -14.36
C LYS A 620 -6.39 25.61 -15.18
N ILE A 621 -6.79 26.06 -16.35
CA ILE A 621 -7.51 25.23 -17.34
C ILE A 621 -6.67 23.99 -17.66
N THR A 622 -7.24 22.81 -17.41
CA THR A 622 -6.57 21.52 -17.65
C THR A 622 -7.00 20.91 -18.97
N ASN A 623 -8.23 21.18 -19.41
CA ASN A 623 -8.83 20.55 -20.57
C ASN A 623 -9.62 21.55 -21.41
N LYS A 624 -9.70 21.25 -22.71
CA LYS A 624 -10.48 21.99 -23.71
C LYS A 624 -11.22 21.01 -24.61
N LEU A 625 -12.36 21.44 -25.14
CA LEU A 625 -13.13 20.72 -26.14
C LEU A 625 -12.48 20.97 -27.52
N ASP A 626 -11.86 19.95 -28.10
CA ASP A 626 -11.20 20.06 -29.42
C ASP A 626 -12.24 20.18 -30.54
N GLU A 627 -12.19 21.25 -31.35
CA GLU A 627 -13.13 21.49 -32.47
C GLU A 627 -13.00 20.50 -33.64
N LYS A 628 -12.11 19.50 -33.57
CA LYS A 628 -11.77 18.61 -34.71
C LYS A 628 -12.25 17.17 -34.61
N LYS A 629 -13.13 16.82 -33.68
CA LYS A 629 -13.74 15.48 -33.63
C LYS A 629 -15.22 15.53 -33.23
N THR A 630 -16.03 16.23 -34.01
CA THR A 630 -17.41 15.80 -34.21
C THR A 630 -17.39 14.71 -35.27
N LEU A 631 -17.76 13.52 -34.82
CA LEU A 631 -17.77 12.20 -35.45
C LEU A 631 -18.49 12.16 -36.81
N PRO A 632 -18.37 11.03 -37.51
CA PRO A 632 -19.51 10.09 -37.47
C PRO A 632 -19.24 8.86 -36.61
#